data_AF-A0A1H9URQ8-F1
#
_entry.id   AF-A0A1H9URQ8-F1
#
_cell.length_a   1.000
_cell.length_b   1.000
_cell.length_c   1.000
_cell.angle_alpha   90.00
_cell.angle_beta   90.00
_cell.angle_gamma   90.00
#
_symmetry.space_group_name_H-M   'P 1'
#
loop_
_entity.id
_entity.type
_entity.pdbx_description
1 polymer ?
#
loop_
_entity_poly.entity_id
_entity_poly.type
_entity_poly.pdbx_seq_one_letter_code
_entity_poly.pdbx_strand_id
1 'polypeptide(L)'
;MRRSTLGARLTSAVATVATLSAALLVVGASPAAADYQKGLGVGVAPQPYRGAPPSSTEDWLGSYVVGGKQVWCVKFAFKEPDTNEVYQPGDVLKTKYGDALSPAQAADISYLLLRYADTKDGNEAAALAHLLHQWTAAPRSPADLDAAANGFRTIAYDIAFHDRELQQKFPAVPPVVARLRADATANHGPWTPLLTKPTKPQVIGTADTWTVEVRGAGGSGVGKVPVKVVLTDATSGGKTELTATTKDNGGPIALEVVPTGPKPSVSISLLAPADQPVVQHTVKDGTQSVVSTGGEKELKAAADTTAVTAPGAVAVAKLDEKTGQGIASVSLKVTGADKTTPAVAQDGKPLVGADGKPLVVVTGADGKAAVPNLRTPQEVCVTEVAAPPGYEQSFDPAKPPSACGKLEPGKTLELRLVNKPNVPTVPQTIPAGDGPTNAAAILDDGGPSVGLLVALGALLLFAGGAGTALWRKGRGPIVVGRRMRKDWGH
;
A
#
# COMPACT_ATOMS: atom_id res chain seq x y z
N MET A 1 -26.40 43.37 6.89
CA MET A 1 -25.96 43.69 5.50
C MET A 1 -24.55 44.26 5.56
N ARG A 2 -23.58 43.72 4.81
CA ARG A 2 -22.21 44.25 4.67
C ARG A 2 -21.81 44.13 3.20
N ARG A 3 -21.24 45.17 2.60
CA ARG A 3 -20.78 45.18 1.20
C ARG A 3 -19.28 44.93 1.12
N SER A 4 -18.87 44.22 0.08
CA SER A 4 -17.49 43.75 -0.14
C SER A 4 -16.59 44.86 -0.67
N THR A 5 -15.32 44.85 -0.26
CA THR A 5 -14.22 45.60 -0.89
C THR A 5 -13.21 44.61 -1.46
N LEU A 6 -13.00 44.62 -2.78
CA LEU A 6 -11.97 43.79 -3.41
C LEU A 6 -10.58 44.36 -3.09
N GLY A 7 -9.71 43.56 -2.48
CA GLY A 7 -8.34 43.97 -2.14
C GLY A 7 -7.38 42.78 -2.08
N ALA A 8 -6.94 42.28 -3.24
CA ALA A 8 -5.82 41.34 -3.38
C ALA A 8 -5.43 41.11 -4.87
N ARG A 9 -4.83 42.12 -5.53
CA ARG A 9 -4.17 41.97 -6.85
C ARG A 9 -3.05 43.01 -7.03
N LEU A 10 -1.81 42.70 -6.58
CA LEU A 10 -0.56 43.36 -7.01
C LEU A 10 0.67 42.77 -6.29
N THR A 11 1.47 41.94 -6.97
CA THR A 11 2.84 41.56 -6.58
C THR A 11 3.60 41.06 -7.82
N SER A 12 4.14 41.98 -8.63
CA SER A 12 4.82 41.65 -9.90
C SER A 12 5.88 42.70 -10.31
N ALA A 13 6.86 42.95 -9.44
CA ALA A 13 8.02 43.82 -9.65
C ALA A 13 9.04 43.63 -8.50
N VAL A 14 10.35 43.90 -8.59
CA VAL A 14 11.30 44.11 -9.71
C VAL A 14 12.73 43.93 -9.13
N ALA A 15 13.68 43.36 -9.88
CA ALA A 15 15.13 43.34 -9.59
C ALA A 15 15.89 43.00 -10.89
N THR A 16 16.23 43.94 -11.78
CA THR A 16 17.17 45.08 -11.68
C THR A 16 18.66 44.71 -11.69
N VAL A 17 19.17 44.49 -12.91
CA VAL A 17 20.48 44.95 -13.45
C VAL A 17 21.70 44.98 -12.52
N ALA A 18 22.58 43.99 -12.68
CA ALA A 18 24.03 44.02 -12.43
C ALA A 18 24.65 42.81 -13.15
N THR A 19 25.76 42.86 -13.91
CA THR A 19 26.61 43.97 -14.40
C THR A 19 27.16 43.61 -15.78
N LEU A 20 27.20 44.57 -16.72
CA LEU A 20 27.79 44.36 -18.05
C LEU A 20 29.23 44.92 -18.08
N SER A 21 30.26 44.08 -17.85
CA SER A 21 31.69 44.42 -18.04
C SER A 21 32.63 43.21 -17.90
N ALA A 22 32.84 42.45 -18.98
CA ALA A 22 33.95 41.46 -19.09
C ALA A 22 34.13 41.04 -20.57
N ALA A 23 34.71 41.92 -21.40
CA ALA A 23 34.99 41.61 -22.80
C ALA A 23 36.48 41.25 -23.02
N LEU A 24 36.74 40.42 -24.04
CA LEU A 24 38.02 40.33 -24.75
C LEU A 24 39.27 39.94 -23.93
N LEU A 25 39.28 38.71 -23.41
CA LEU A 25 40.50 37.90 -23.35
C LEU A 25 40.26 36.46 -23.84
N VAL A 26 39.60 36.32 -25.01
CA VAL A 26 39.57 35.07 -25.76
C VAL A 26 40.94 34.88 -26.42
N VAL A 27 41.92 34.45 -25.62
CA VAL A 27 43.15 33.86 -26.14
C VAL A 27 42.74 32.63 -26.95
N GLY A 28 43.13 32.58 -28.21
CA GLY A 28 42.83 31.48 -29.13
C GLY A 28 43.57 30.21 -28.76
N ALA A 29 43.18 29.57 -27.66
CA ALA A 29 43.37 28.14 -27.52
C ALA A 29 42.61 27.48 -28.67
N SER A 30 43.33 26.91 -29.64
CA SER A 30 42.74 25.98 -30.59
C SER A 30 41.88 24.99 -29.82
N PRO A 31 40.64 24.67 -30.25
CA PRO A 31 39.87 23.64 -29.59
C PRO A 31 40.73 22.38 -29.59
N ALA A 32 41.09 21.91 -28.38
CA ALA A 32 41.81 20.65 -28.26
C ALA A 32 40.99 19.59 -29.01
N ALA A 33 41.64 18.85 -29.90
CA ALA A 33 40.97 17.80 -30.65
C ALA A 33 40.29 16.88 -29.62
N ALA A 34 38.96 16.87 -29.62
CA ALA A 34 38.21 16.33 -28.50
C ALA A 34 38.19 14.81 -28.62
N ASP A 35 39.21 14.17 -28.04
CA ASP A 35 39.35 12.72 -28.07
C ASP A 35 38.06 12.05 -27.58
N TYR A 36 37.76 10.89 -28.17
CA TYR A 36 36.70 10.02 -27.68
C TYR A 36 37.09 9.47 -26.31
N GLN A 37 36.11 9.22 -25.45
CA GLN A 37 36.33 8.55 -24.17
C GLN A 37 35.59 7.22 -24.15
N LYS A 38 36.34 6.13 -24.00
CA LYS A 38 35.81 4.80 -23.74
C LYS A 38 35.21 4.78 -22.33
N GLY A 39 34.02 4.19 -22.21
CA GLY A 39 33.29 4.01 -20.95
C GLY A 39 33.64 2.68 -20.30
N LEU A 40 32.62 1.85 -20.07
CA LEU A 40 32.78 0.48 -19.57
C LEU A 40 32.68 -0.51 -20.74
N GLY A 41 33.49 -1.56 -20.72
CA GLY A 41 33.56 -2.52 -21.82
C GLY A 41 34.90 -3.25 -21.89
N VAL A 42 35.19 -3.86 -23.05
CA VAL A 42 36.44 -4.54 -23.37
C VAL A 42 36.91 -4.23 -24.80
N GLY A 43 38.23 -4.18 -25.01
CA GLY A 43 38.84 -4.09 -26.35
C GLY A 43 39.17 -5.48 -26.89
N VAL A 44 38.62 -5.85 -28.05
CA VAL A 44 38.96 -7.07 -28.80
C VAL A 44 39.85 -6.74 -30.01
N ALA A 45 40.42 -7.73 -30.69
CA ALA A 45 41.10 -7.49 -31.97
C ALA A 45 40.14 -6.82 -32.97
N PRO A 46 40.60 -5.84 -33.78
CA PRO A 46 39.73 -5.11 -34.68
C PRO A 46 39.33 -5.99 -35.87
N GLN A 47 38.05 -5.94 -36.25
CA GLN A 47 37.57 -6.62 -37.45
C GLN A 47 38.09 -5.89 -38.71
N PRO A 48 38.71 -6.60 -39.67
CA PRO A 48 39.26 -5.97 -40.86
C PRO A 48 38.16 -5.43 -41.79
N TYR A 49 38.41 -4.26 -42.38
CA TYR A 49 37.61 -3.68 -43.47
C TYR A 49 38.45 -2.76 -44.38
N ARG A 50 37.98 -2.49 -45.59
CA ARG A 50 38.70 -1.68 -46.59
C ARG A 50 38.83 -0.24 -46.13
N GLY A 51 40.07 0.20 -45.95
CA GLY A 51 40.38 1.55 -45.47
C GLY A 51 40.23 1.71 -43.96
N ALA A 52 40.26 0.61 -43.20
CA ALA A 52 40.46 0.68 -41.75
C ALA A 52 41.76 1.47 -41.43
N PRO A 53 41.74 2.40 -40.45
CA PRO A 53 42.94 3.15 -40.08
C PRO A 53 44.06 2.21 -39.63
N PRO A 54 45.32 2.39 -40.09
CA PRO A 54 46.46 1.59 -39.60
C PRO A 54 46.75 1.75 -38.09
N SER A 55 46.15 2.76 -37.46
CA SER A 55 46.17 3.01 -36.02
C SER A 55 45.03 2.32 -35.25
N SER A 56 44.14 1.58 -35.90
CA SER A 56 43.09 0.80 -35.24
C SER A 56 43.69 -0.45 -34.62
N THR A 57 43.86 -0.45 -33.30
CA THR A 57 44.48 -1.55 -32.53
C THR A 57 43.48 -2.49 -31.88
N GLU A 58 42.23 -2.05 -31.72
CA GLU A 58 41.14 -2.82 -31.10
C GLU A 58 39.77 -2.32 -31.57
N ASP A 59 38.79 -3.23 -31.62
CA ASP A 59 37.36 -2.87 -31.64
C ASP A 59 36.87 -2.82 -30.19
N TRP A 60 36.27 -1.69 -29.79
CA TRP A 60 35.76 -1.50 -28.43
C TRP A 60 34.31 -1.97 -28.30
N LEU A 61 34.11 -3.04 -27.52
CA LEU A 61 32.81 -3.53 -27.12
C LEU A 61 32.46 -2.95 -25.75
N GLY A 62 31.75 -1.82 -25.76
CA GLY A 62 31.36 -1.11 -24.54
C GLY A 62 30.58 0.17 -24.80
N SER A 63 30.37 0.94 -23.74
CA SER A 63 29.85 2.31 -23.81
C SER A 63 30.97 3.32 -24.15
N TYR A 64 30.55 4.52 -24.55
CA TYR A 64 31.38 5.71 -24.66
C TYR A 64 30.87 6.79 -23.71
N VAL A 65 31.72 7.77 -23.36
CA VAL A 65 31.34 8.91 -22.53
C VAL A 65 31.23 10.17 -23.39
N VAL A 66 30.01 10.68 -23.54
CA VAL A 66 29.71 11.92 -24.28
C VAL A 66 28.94 12.86 -23.36
N GLY A 67 29.41 14.11 -23.22
CA GLY A 67 28.79 15.09 -22.32
C GLY A 67 28.72 14.62 -20.85
N GLY A 68 29.64 13.75 -20.42
CA GLY A 68 29.65 13.14 -19.09
C GLY A 68 28.64 12.00 -18.87
N LYS A 69 27.97 11.51 -19.93
CA LYS A 69 27.00 10.40 -19.86
C LYS A 69 27.49 9.18 -20.63
N GLN A 70 27.13 7.98 -20.17
CA GLN A 70 27.31 6.76 -20.97
C GLN A 70 26.35 6.78 -22.17
N VAL A 71 26.87 6.46 -23.36
CA VAL A 71 26.11 6.26 -24.59
C VAL A 71 26.56 4.98 -25.29
N TRP A 72 25.65 4.35 -26.03
CA TRP A 72 25.86 3.06 -26.67
C TRP A 72 25.77 3.19 -28.18
N CYS A 73 26.80 2.73 -28.90
CA CYS A 73 26.84 2.83 -30.35
C CYS A 73 25.96 1.77 -31.02
N VAL A 74 25.36 2.14 -32.16
CA VAL A 74 24.44 1.28 -32.93
C VAL A 74 24.76 1.27 -34.43
N LYS A 75 25.97 1.66 -34.80
CA LYS A 75 26.49 1.66 -36.18
C LYS A 75 27.96 1.23 -36.20
N PHE A 76 28.18 -0.06 -35.96
CA PHE A 76 29.51 -0.68 -35.94
C PHE A 76 30.46 -0.15 -37.03
N ALA A 77 31.76 -0.01 -36.70
CA ALA A 77 32.84 0.50 -37.53
C ALA A 77 32.76 1.98 -38.00
N PHE A 78 31.67 2.73 -37.76
CA PHE A 78 31.71 4.20 -37.91
C PHE A 78 32.63 4.81 -36.84
N LYS A 79 33.09 6.06 -37.06
CA LYS A 79 34.01 6.75 -36.13
C LYS A 79 33.39 6.90 -34.73
N GLU A 80 34.19 6.68 -33.71
CA GLU A 80 33.85 6.88 -32.29
C GLU A 80 33.40 8.32 -32.02
N PRO A 81 32.46 8.52 -31.08
CA PRO A 81 31.99 9.86 -30.74
C PRO A 81 33.01 10.60 -29.88
N ASP A 82 33.29 11.84 -30.26
CA ASP A 82 34.11 12.78 -29.49
C ASP A 82 33.43 13.05 -28.13
N THR A 83 34.21 13.30 -27.07
CA THR A 83 33.68 13.57 -25.71
C THR A 83 32.68 14.74 -25.65
N ASN A 84 32.76 15.66 -26.61
CA ASN A 84 31.88 16.82 -26.78
C ASN A 84 30.94 16.71 -28.00
N GLU A 85 30.73 15.53 -28.57
CA GLU A 85 29.91 15.34 -29.77
C GLU A 85 28.46 15.82 -29.54
N VAL A 86 28.00 16.67 -30.45
CA VAL A 86 26.66 17.28 -30.36
C VAL A 86 25.65 16.35 -31.04
N TYR A 87 24.79 15.77 -30.22
CA TYR A 87 23.71 14.89 -30.66
C TYR A 87 22.38 15.62 -30.80
N GLN A 88 21.62 15.24 -31.83
CA GLN A 88 20.24 15.65 -32.04
C GLN A 88 19.30 14.44 -31.86
N PRO A 89 18.05 14.63 -31.40
CA PRO A 89 17.02 13.59 -31.44
C PRO A 89 16.83 13.11 -32.88
N GLY A 90 16.93 11.79 -33.09
CA GLY A 90 16.79 11.16 -34.40
C GLY A 90 15.52 10.31 -34.54
N ASP A 91 15.53 9.48 -35.57
CA ASP A 91 14.46 8.53 -35.87
C ASP A 91 14.37 7.36 -34.86
N VAL A 92 13.32 6.56 -35.01
CA VAL A 92 13.30 5.14 -34.61
C VAL A 92 14.58 4.43 -35.06
N LEU A 93 15.15 3.62 -34.17
CA LEU A 93 16.34 2.82 -34.42
C LEU A 93 16.10 1.82 -35.57
N LYS A 94 17.03 1.83 -36.52
CA LYS A 94 17.07 1.00 -37.73
C LYS A 94 18.37 0.18 -37.73
N THR A 95 18.47 -0.78 -38.66
CA THR A 95 19.76 -1.40 -38.96
C THR A 95 20.75 -0.35 -39.50
N LYS A 96 22.04 -0.70 -39.48
CA LYS A 96 23.13 0.07 -40.11
C LYS A 96 22.85 0.39 -41.59
N TYR A 97 22.06 -0.44 -42.27
CA TYR A 97 21.69 -0.30 -43.68
C TYR A 97 20.41 0.54 -43.90
N GLY A 98 19.68 0.89 -42.84
CA GLY A 98 18.46 1.68 -42.89
C GLY A 98 17.16 0.88 -42.82
N ASP A 99 17.22 -0.45 -42.70
CA ASP A 99 16.05 -1.32 -42.55
C ASP A 99 15.41 -1.15 -41.17
N ALA A 100 14.11 -1.38 -41.06
CA ALA A 100 13.44 -1.44 -39.75
C ALA A 100 13.92 -2.68 -38.96
N LEU A 101 14.17 -2.52 -37.66
CA LEU A 101 14.35 -3.65 -36.75
C LEU A 101 13.04 -4.46 -36.64
N SER A 102 13.14 -5.77 -36.44
CA SER A 102 11.95 -6.57 -36.11
C SER A 102 11.38 -6.13 -34.74
N PRO A 103 10.05 -6.25 -34.50
CA PRO A 103 9.45 -5.85 -33.23
C PRO A 103 10.10 -6.50 -32.00
N ALA A 104 10.49 -7.77 -32.09
CA ALA A 104 11.18 -8.48 -31.01
C ALA A 104 12.57 -7.87 -30.72
N GLN A 105 13.38 -7.57 -31.73
CA GLN A 105 14.67 -6.90 -31.55
C GLN A 105 14.51 -5.49 -30.97
N ALA A 106 13.51 -4.74 -31.44
CA ALA A 106 13.22 -3.40 -30.92
C ALA A 106 12.81 -3.46 -29.43
N ALA A 107 12.00 -4.44 -29.04
CA ALA A 107 11.58 -4.66 -27.66
C ALA A 107 12.75 -5.14 -26.76
N ASP A 108 13.57 -6.09 -27.24
CA ASP A 108 14.77 -6.58 -26.54
C ASP A 108 15.78 -5.44 -26.29
N ILE A 109 16.06 -4.61 -27.31
CA ILE A 109 16.95 -3.46 -27.19
C ILE A 109 16.40 -2.42 -26.20
N SER A 110 15.11 -2.09 -26.31
CA SER A 110 14.46 -1.12 -25.42
C SER A 110 14.47 -1.60 -23.96
N TYR A 111 14.27 -2.89 -23.74
CA TYR A 111 14.38 -3.53 -22.43
C TYR A 111 15.82 -3.44 -21.89
N LEU A 112 16.80 -3.89 -22.66
CA LEU A 112 18.19 -3.92 -22.19
C LEU A 112 18.73 -2.52 -21.91
N LEU A 113 18.33 -1.51 -22.69
CA LEU A 113 18.69 -0.12 -22.42
C LEU A 113 18.00 0.45 -21.17
N LEU A 114 16.74 0.09 -20.88
CA LEU A 114 16.09 0.46 -19.61
C LEU A 114 16.76 -0.19 -18.39
N ARG A 115 17.37 -1.38 -18.56
CA ARG A 115 17.89 -2.19 -17.45
C ARG A 115 19.38 -2.10 -17.18
N TYR A 116 20.17 -1.84 -18.23
CA TYR A 116 21.62 -2.04 -18.21
C TYR A 116 22.40 -0.89 -18.86
N ALA A 117 21.74 0.12 -19.45
CA ALA A 117 22.45 1.27 -20.04
C ALA A 117 23.23 2.11 -19.02
N ASP A 118 22.85 2.04 -17.74
CA ASP A 118 23.56 2.68 -16.63
C ASP A 118 24.47 1.71 -15.86
N THR A 119 24.78 0.52 -16.39
CA THR A 119 25.60 -0.48 -15.68
C THR A 119 26.95 0.06 -15.18
N LYS A 120 27.49 -0.64 -14.19
CA LYS A 120 28.80 -0.40 -13.57
C LYS A 120 29.76 -1.60 -13.74
N ASP A 121 29.33 -2.68 -14.40
CA ASP A 121 30.15 -3.85 -14.70
C ASP A 121 30.66 -3.82 -16.16
N GLY A 122 31.95 -4.07 -16.35
CA GLY A 122 32.59 -4.04 -17.68
C GLY A 122 32.19 -5.19 -18.60
N ASN A 123 31.87 -6.37 -18.05
CA ASN A 123 31.41 -7.53 -18.82
C ASN A 123 29.96 -7.36 -19.26
N GLU A 124 29.12 -6.78 -18.38
CA GLU A 124 27.74 -6.42 -18.69
C GLU A 124 27.67 -5.32 -19.76
N ALA A 125 28.54 -4.32 -19.68
CA ALA A 125 28.69 -3.32 -20.72
C ALA A 125 29.17 -3.91 -22.06
N ALA A 126 30.19 -4.77 -22.04
CA ALA A 126 30.65 -5.47 -23.24
C ALA A 126 29.55 -6.34 -23.86
N ALA A 127 28.81 -7.08 -23.04
CA ALA A 127 27.70 -7.93 -23.47
C ALA A 127 26.55 -7.10 -24.08
N LEU A 128 26.22 -5.95 -23.49
CA LEU A 128 25.21 -5.04 -24.03
C LEU A 128 25.63 -4.47 -25.39
N ALA A 129 26.83 -3.90 -25.50
CA ALA A 129 27.34 -3.33 -26.75
C ALA A 129 27.43 -4.39 -27.87
N HIS A 130 27.90 -5.60 -27.55
CA HIS A 130 27.93 -6.73 -28.46
C HIS A 130 26.53 -7.14 -28.94
N LEU A 131 25.53 -7.25 -28.05
CA LEU A 131 24.14 -7.53 -28.42
C LEU A 131 23.54 -6.43 -29.32
N LEU A 132 23.78 -5.15 -29.00
CA LEU A 132 23.35 -4.03 -29.83
C LEU A 132 23.95 -4.12 -31.24
N HIS A 133 25.24 -4.42 -31.37
CA HIS A 133 25.88 -4.62 -32.68
C HIS A 133 25.36 -5.87 -33.42
N GLN A 134 25.09 -6.98 -32.73
CA GLN A 134 24.48 -8.17 -33.35
C GLN A 134 23.13 -7.83 -34.01
N TRP A 135 22.27 -7.04 -33.36
CA TRP A 135 20.95 -6.72 -33.92
C TRP A 135 20.94 -5.55 -34.91
N THR A 136 21.79 -4.54 -34.70
CA THR A 136 21.81 -3.33 -35.53
C THR A 136 22.74 -3.45 -36.75
N ALA A 137 23.76 -4.31 -36.73
CA ALA A 137 24.77 -4.41 -37.77
C ALA A 137 25.03 -5.84 -38.28
N ALA A 138 24.13 -6.79 -38.03
CA ALA A 138 24.23 -8.15 -38.57
C ALA A 138 24.43 -8.18 -40.10
N PRO A 139 25.16 -9.18 -40.64
CA PRO A 139 25.25 -9.38 -42.09
C PRO A 139 23.89 -9.80 -42.66
N ARG A 140 23.49 -9.18 -43.78
CA ARG A 140 22.33 -9.59 -44.58
C ARG A 140 22.71 -10.72 -45.53
N SER A 141 23.99 -10.75 -45.92
CA SER A 141 24.63 -11.84 -46.66
C SER A 141 26.11 -11.97 -46.26
N PRO A 142 26.77 -13.11 -46.55
CA PRO A 142 28.22 -13.25 -46.33
C PRO A 142 29.06 -12.20 -47.05
N ALA A 143 28.56 -11.60 -48.14
CA ALA A 143 29.24 -10.54 -48.87
C ALA A 143 29.33 -9.21 -48.08
N ASP A 144 28.50 -8.99 -47.05
CA ASP A 144 28.64 -7.84 -46.16
C ASP A 144 29.86 -7.99 -45.20
N LEU A 145 30.45 -9.19 -45.09
CA LEU A 145 31.64 -9.47 -44.27
C LEU A 145 32.96 -9.42 -45.07
N ASP A 146 32.92 -9.23 -46.38
CA ASP A 146 34.13 -9.15 -47.21
C ASP A 146 34.90 -7.85 -46.91
N ALA A 147 36.02 -8.00 -46.18
CA ALA A 147 36.91 -6.91 -45.79
C ALA A 147 37.64 -6.22 -46.95
N ALA A 148 37.74 -6.84 -48.13
CA ALA A 148 38.31 -6.22 -49.32
C ALA A 148 37.26 -5.43 -50.12
N ALA A 149 36.02 -5.92 -50.16
CA ALA A 149 34.91 -5.23 -50.83
C ALA A 149 34.30 -4.09 -50.00
N ASN A 150 34.25 -4.21 -48.67
CA ASN A 150 33.49 -3.32 -47.79
C ASN A 150 34.35 -2.35 -46.99
N GLY A 151 33.95 -1.08 -46.96
CA GLY A 151 34.50 -0.09 -46.04
C GLY A 151 33.60 0.10 -44.82
N PHE A 152 33.98 1.01 -43.92
CA PHE A 152 33.29 1.24 -42.63
C PHE A 152 31.76 1.42 -42.73
N ARG A 153 31.26 2.01 -43.81
CA ARG A 153 29.81 2.21 -44.03
C ARG A 153 29.04 0.93 -44.37
N THR A 154 29.68 -0.06 -45.00
CA THR A 154 29.00 -1.25 -45.54
C THR A 154 29.37 -2.56 -44.84
N ILE A 155 30.53 -2.63 -44.18
CA ILE A 155 30.97 -3.84 -43.47
C ILE A 155 29.97 -4.23 -42.36
N ALA A 156 29.54 -5.49 -42.32
CA ALA A 156 28.73 -6.04 -41.24
C ALA A 156 29.55 -6.30 -39.98
N TYR A 157 28.87 -6.46 -38.85
CA TYR A 157 29.45 -6.98 -37.62
C TYR A 157 29.63 -8.51 -37.73
N ASP A 158 30.87 -8.99 -37.76
CA ASP A 158 31.17 -10.42 -37.73
C ASP A 158 30.94 -10.94 -36.31
N ILE A 159 29.73 -11.42 -36.07
CA ILE A 159 29.29 -12.00 -34.79
C ILE A 159 30.23 -13.14 -34.38
N ALA A 160 30.61 -14.02 -35.31
CA ALA A 160 31.40 -15.21 -35.02
C ALA A 160 32.87 -14.88 -34.71
N PHE A 161 33.44 -13.84 -35.33
CA PHE A 161 34.74 -13.30 -34.95
C PHE A 161 34.72 -12.71 -33.53
N HIS A 162 33.74 -11.86 -33.23
CA HIS A 162 33.61 -11.24 -31.91
C HIS A 162 33.30 -12.27 -30.81
N ASP A 163 32.49 -13.30 -31.08
CA ASP A 163 32.25 -14.41 -30.16
C ASP A 163 33.55 -15.15 -29.80
N ARG A 164 34.41 -15.46 -30.80
CA ARG A 164 35.71 -16.11 -30.58
C ARG A 164 36.66 -15.24 -29.77
N GLU A 165 36.74 -13.95 -30.11
CA GLU A 165 37.56 -12.97 -29.41
C GLU A 165 37.14 -12.81 -27.94
N LEU A 166 35.84 -12.65 -27.68
CA LEU A 166 35.29 -12.61 -26.33
C LEU A 166 35.54 -13.92 -25.57
N GLN A 167 35.33 -15.09 -26.20
CA GLN A 167 35.59 -16.38 -25.58
C GLN A 167 37.07 -16.59 -25.20
N GLN A 168 38.00 -16.11 -26.02
CA GLN A 168 39.44 -16.29 -25.81
C GLN A 168 40.04 -15.29 -24.81
N LYS A 169 39.62 -14.01 -24.88
CA LYS A 169 40.24 -12.91 -24.09
C LYS A 169 39.42 -12.54 -22.85
N PHE A 170 38.09 -12.67 -22.91
CA PHE A 170 37.17 -12.21 -21.87
C PHE A 170 36.10 -13.28 -21.55
N PRO A 171 36.48 -14.50 -21.11
CA PRO A 171 35.56 -15.63 -20.95
C PRO A 171 34.40 -15.42 -19.95
N ALA A 172 34.42 -14.34 -19.17
CA ALA A 172 33.29 -13.90 -18.34
C ALA A 172 32.15 -13.22 -19.15
N VAL A 173 32.42 -12.71 -20.36
CA VAL A 173 31.45 -11.97 -21.17
C VAL A 173 30.41 -12.88 -21.86
N PRO A 174 30.75 -14.01 -22.50
CA PRO A 174 29.75 -14.85 -23.19
C PRO A 174 28.61 -15.38 -22.28
N PRO A 175 28.85 -15.80 -21.02
CA PRO A 175 27.78 -16.10 -20.07
C PRO A 175 26.84 -14.91 -19.80
N VAL A 176 27.38 -13.69 -19.77
CA VAL A 176 26.59 -12.46 -19.58
C VAL A 176 25.80 -12.11 -20.85
N VAL A 177 26.36 -12.29 -22.05
CA VAL A 177 25.63 -12.17 -23.33
C VAL A 177 24.41 -13.10 -23.36
N ALA A 178 24.60 -14.37 -23.00
CA ALA A 178 23.52 -15.35 -22.93
C ALA A 178 22.45 -14.96 -21.88
N ARG A 179 22.89 -14.53 -20.69
CA ARG A 179 22.00 -14.07 -19.60
C ARG A 179 21.18 -12.84 -20.00
N LEU A 180 21.81 -11.82 -20.59
CA LEU A 180 21.14 -10.60 -21.04
C LEU A 180 20.11 -10.90 -22.14
N ARG A 181 20.46 -11.73 -23.12
CA ARG A 181 19.52 -12.14 -24.18
C ARG A 181 18.32 -12.90 -23.59
N ALA A 182 18.54 -13.86 -22.70
CA ALA A 182 17.46 -14.61 -22.07
C ALA A 182 16.54 -13.72 -21.21
N ASP A 183 17.11 -12.77 -20.48
CA ASP A 183 16.33 -11.82 -19.67
C ASP A 183 15.49 -10.87 -20.55
N ALA A 184 16.07 -10.36 -21.65
CA ALA A 184 15.35 -9.55 -22.62
C ALA A 184 14.16 -10.30 -23.23
N THR A 185 14.38 -11.51 -23.75
CA THR A 185 13.33 -12.34 -24.34
C THR A 185 12.23 -12.72 -23.32
N ALA A 186 12.54 -12.81 -22.02
CA ALA A 186 11.57 -13.13 -20.98
C ALA A 186 10.76 -11.91 -20.49
N ASN A 187 11.33 -10.70 -20.54
CA ASN A 187 10.84 -9.51 -19.85
C ASN A 187 10.62 -8.28 -20.75
N HIS A 188 10.74 -8.37 -22.07
CA HIS A 188 10.59 -7.21 -22.96
C HIS A 188 9.17 -6.61 -23.02
N GLY A 189 9.09 -5.41 -23.61
CA GLY A 189 7.83 -4.67 -23.81
C GLY A 189 6.91 -5.29 -24.88
N PRO A 190 5.64 -4.88 -24.94
CA PRO A 190 5.00 -3.86 -24.11
C PRO A 190 4.74 -4.35 -22.68
N TRP A 191 4.87 -3.46 -21.70
CA TRP A 191 4.51 -3.75 -20.31
C TRP A 191 3.09 -3.27 -19.99
N THR A 192 2.44 -3.92 -19.03
CA THR A 192 1.13 -3.53 -18.47
C THR A 192 1.22 -3.47 -16.93
N PRO A 193 1.07 -2.30 -16.30
CA PRO A 193 0.90 -2.20 -14.85
C PRO A 193 -0.50 -2.69 -14.46
N LEU A 194 -0.58 -3.47 -13.39
CA LEU A 194 -1.82 -3.98 -12.80
C LEU A 194 -1.87 -3.59 -11.32
N LEU A 195 -3.04 -3.12 -10.90
CA LEU A 195 -3.29 -2.65 -9.53
C LEU A 195 -4.63 -3.24 -9.05
N THR A 196 -4.54 -4.24 -8.17
CA THR A 196 -5.71 -4.92 -7.61
C THR A 196 -6.04 -4.34 -6.23
N LYS A 197 -7.24 -3.80 -6.09
CA LYS A 197 -7.79 -3.28 -4.83
C LYS A 197 -8.52 -4.37 -4.03
N PRO A 198 -8.71 -4.19 -2.70
CA PRO A 198 -9.62 -4.99 -1.90
C PRO A 198 -11.03 -5.06 -2.49
N THR A 199 -11.70 -6.21 -2.36
CA THR A 199 -13.05 -6.47 -2.89
C THR A 199 -14.17 -5.95 -1.98
N LYS A 200 -13.84 -5.51 -0.77
CA LYS A 200 -14.77 -4.96 0.23
C LYS A 200 -14.44 -3.49 0.50
N PRO A 201 -15.40 -2.68 0.99
CA PRO A 201 -15.09 -1.40 1.60
C PRO A 201 -14.09 -1.58 2.75
N GLN A 202 -13.06 -0.75 2.79
CA GLN A 202 -12.02 -0.80 3.82
C GLN A 202 -12.51 -0.15 5.13
N VAL A 203 -11.76 -0.34 6.23
CA VAL A 203 -12.01 0.36 7.50
C VAL A 203 -10.93 1.40 7.75
N ILE A 204 -11.32 2.65 8.00
CA ILE A 204 -10.41 3.77 8.29
C ILE A 204 -9.58 3.44 9.54
N GLY A 205 -8.26 3.58 9.44
CA GLY A 205 -7.29 3.19 10.47
C GLY A 205 -6.93 1.71 10.51
N THR A 206 -7.48 0.86 9.62
CA THR A 206 -7.15 -0.56 9.49
C THR A 206 -6.41 -0.80 8.16
N ALA A 207 -5.31 -1.57 8.19
CA ALA A 207 -4.59 -1.96 6.97
C ALA A 207 -5.40 -2.99 6.15
N ASP A 208 -5.35 -2.87 4.82
CA ASP A 208 -5.79 -3.92 3.90
C ASP A 208 -4.75 -4.09 2.77
N THR A 209 -4.75 -5.23 2.10
CA THR A 209 -3.77 -5.56 1.06
C THR A 209 -4.23 -5.08 -0.30
N TRP A 210 -3.46 -4.16 -0.89
CA TRP A 210 -3.51 -3.84 -2.32
C TRP A 210 -2.35 -4.53 -3.03
N THR A 211 -2.56 -4.95 -4.28
CA THR A 211 -1.56 -5.73 -5.03
C THR A 211 -1.09 -4.98 -6.26
N VAL A 212 0.22 -4.81 -6.41
CA VAL A 212 0.87 -4.23 -7.60
C VAL A 212 1.61 -5.32 -8.36
N GLU A 213 1.36 -5.39 -9.66
CA GLU A 213 2.02 -6.32 -10.60
C GLU A 213 2.39 -5.56 -11.88
N VAL A 214 3.43 -6.02 -12.57
CA VAL A 214 3.82 -5.51 -13.89
C VAL A 214 3.97 -6.72 -14.80
N ARG A 215 3.24 -6.79 -15.91
CA ARG A 215 3.33 -7.90 -16.87
C ARG A 215 4.02 -7.47 -18.16
N GLY A 216 4.83 -8.36 -18.73
CA GLY A 216 5.46 -8.19 -20.03
C GLY A 216 4.57 -8.69 -21.18
N ALA A 217 5.11 -8.69 -22.40
CA ALA A 217 4.36 -9.02 -23.62
C ALA A 217 3.66 -10.39 -23.57
N GLY A 218 4.31 -11.41 -22.99
CA GLY A 218 3.78 -12.76 -22.83
C GLY A 218 2.81 -12.95 -21.65
N GLY A 219 2.45 -11.88 -20.93
CA GLY A 219 1.66 -11.95 -19.70
C GLY A 219 2.42 -12.46 -18.47
N SER A 220 3.71 -12.78 -18.61
CA SER A 220 4.65 -13.05 -17.51
C SER A 220 4.81 -11.82 -16.61
N GLY A 221 4.94 -12.03 -15.30
CA GLY A 221 5.32 -10.96 -14.38
C GLY A 221 6.78 -10.53 -14.59
N VAL A 222 7.05 -9.22 -14.57
CA VAL A 222 8.38 -8.64 -14.78
C VAL A 222 9.02 -8.29 -13.45
N GLY A 223 10.20 -8.84 -13.18
CA GLY A 223 10.91 -8.65 -11.91
C GLY A 223 11.67 -7.33 -11.81
N LYS A 224 12.04 -6.91 -10.60
CA LYS A 224 12.90 -5.74 -10.32
C LYS A 224 12.42 -4.41 -10.92
N VAL A 225 11.14 -4.23 -11.21
CA VAL A 225 10.60 -2.97 -11.74
C VAL A 225 10.40 -1.99 -10.58
N PRO A 226 11.06 -0.82 -10.55
CA PRO A 226 10.75 0.22 -9.57
C PRO A 226 9.43 0.90 -9.93
N VAL A 227 8.50 0.90 -9.00
CA VAL A 227 7.16 1.49 -9.13
C VAL A 227 7.00 2.60 -8.09
N LYS A 228 6.82 3.85 -8.54
CA LYS A 228 6.41 4.94 -7.66
C LYS A 228 4.92 4.79 -7.36
N VAL A 229 4.58 4.77 -6.07
CA VAL A 229 3.23 4.68 -5.53
C VAL A 229 2.87 6.01 -4.86
N VAL A 230 1.67 6.51 -5.16
CA VAL A 230 1.06 7.71 -4.56
C VAL A 230 -0.30 7.30 -3.97
N LEU A 231 -0.56 7.74 -2.74
CA LEU A 231 -1.74 7.38 -1.96
C LEU A 231 -2.53 8.66 -1.60
N THR A 232 -3.84 8.64 -1.86
CA THR A 232 -4.79 9.69 -1.43
C THR A 232 -5.80 9.07 -0.48
N ASP A 233 -6.21 9.80 0.57
CA ASP A 233 -7.07 9.29 1.66
C ASP A 233 -6.53 8.00 2.32
N ALA A 234 -5.22 7.73 2.21
CA ALA A 234 -4.56 6.54 2.72
C ALA A 234 -3.06 6.74 2.96
N THR A 235 -2.45 5.81 3.70
CA THR A 235 -0.99 5.71 3.90
C THR A 235 -0.50 4.26 3.87
N SER A 236 0.78 4.05 3.55
CA SER A 236 1.48 2.78 3.69
C SER A 236 2.78 3.03 4.46
N GLY A 237 2.99 2.31 5.57
CA GLY A 237 4.11 2.60 6.49
C GLY A 237 4.13 4.05 7.01
N GLY A 238 2.96 4.69 7.13
CA GLY A 238 2.82 6.09 7.53
C GLY A 238 3.14 7.13 6.44
N LYS A 239 3.41 6.71 5.20
CA LYS A 239 3.72 7.60 4.07
C LYS A 239 2.58 7.66 3.05
N THR A 240 2.42 8.81 2.39
CA THR A 240 1.53 8.98 1.22
C THR A 240 2.25 8.72 -0.12
N GLU A 241 3.58 8.83 -0.17
CA GLU A 241 4.38 8.45 -1.34
C GLU A 241 5.48 7.47 -0.94
N LEU A 242 5.70 6.46 -1.78
CA LEU A 242 6.79 5.48 -1.65
C LEU A 242 7.20 4.91 -3.01
N THR A 243 8.38 4.31 -3.08
CA THR A 243 8.76 3.44 -4.21
C THR A 243 8.73 2.00 -3.73
N ALA A 244 8.13 1.10 -4.51
CA ALA A 244 8.12 -0.33 -4.28
C ALA A 244 8.69 -1.04 -5.51
N THR A 245 9.40 -2.16 -5.33
CA THR A 245 10.07 -2.87 -6.43
C THR A 245 9.45 -4.25 -6.62
N THR A 246 9.14 -4.65 -7.86
CA THR A 246 8.61 -6.01 -8.12
C THR A 246 9.65 -7.08 -7.78
N LYS A 247 9.19 -8.24 -7.31
CA LYS A 247 10.07 -9.33 -6.85
C LYS A 247 10.95 -9.85 -7.97
N ASP A 248 12.14 -10.38 -7.66
CA ASP A 248 13.07 -10.97 -8.64
C ASP A 248 12.42 -11.96 -9.62
N ASN A 249 11.42 -12.72 -9.17
CA ASN A 249 10.68 -13.70 -9.96
C ASN A 249 9.46 -13.13 -10.71
N GLY A 250 9.35 -11.80 -10.84
CA GLY A 250 8.18 -11.13 -11.43
C GLY A 250 6.92 -11.14 -10.56
N GLY A 251 6.97 -11.76 -9.37
CA GLY A 251 5.80 -11.93 -8.52
C GLY A 251 5.25 -10.62 -7.96
N PRO A 252 3.93 -10.52 -7.75
CA PRO A 252 3.27 -9.29 -7.31
C PRO A 252 3.74 -8.80 -5.93
N ILE A 253 3.73 -7.48 -5.76
CA ILE A 253 3.99 -6.76 -4.51
C ILE A 253 2.68 -6.65 -3.72
N ALA A 254 2.70 -6.95 -2.43
CA ALA A 254 1.64 -6.58 -1.51
C ALA A 254 1.96 -5.22 -0.88
N LEU A 255 0.99 -4.31 -0.88
CA LEU A 255 1.03 -3.01 -0.21
C LEU A 255 0.01 -3.00 0.92
N GLU A 256 0.47 -2.79 2.15
CA GLU A 256 -0.41 -2.59 3.31
C GLU A 256 -0.91 -1.14 3.35
N VAL A 257 -2.13 -0.93 2.86
CA VAL A 257 -2.71 0.42 2.71
C VAL A 257 -3.73 0.64 3.81
N VAL A 258 -3.45 1.61 4.69
CA VAL A 258 -4.32 2.06 5.78
C VAL A 258 -5.09 3.30 5.31
N PRO A 259 -6.43 3.27 5.17
CA PRO A 259 -7.22 4.44 4.84
C PRO A 259 -7.19 5.46 5.99
N THR A 260 -7.03 6.72 5.64
CA THR A 260 -7.12 7.89 6.53
C THR A 260 -8.35 8.76 6.23
N GLY A 261 -8.95 8.61 5.04
CA GLY A 261 -10.20 9.25 4.63
C GLY A 261 -11.20 8.26 4.00
N PRO A 262 -12.40 8.72 3.60
CA PRO A 262 -13.48 7.86 3.11
C PRO A 262 -13.30 7.38 1.66
N LYS A 263 -12.37 7.94 0.88
CA LYS A 263 -12.14 7.59 -0.53
C LYS A 263 -10.67 7.21 -0.81
N PRO A 264 -10.11 6.21 -0.10
CA PRO A 264 -8.74 5.78 -0.33
C PRO A 264 -8.51 5.40 -1.79
N SER A 265 -7.45 5.93 -2.38
CA SER A 265 -7.01 5.54 -3.73
C SER A 265 -5.51 5.41 -3.82
N VAL A 266 -5.10 4.46 -4.65
CA VAL A 266 -3.72 4.15 -4.98
C VAL A 266 -3.51 4.50 -6.44
N SER A 267 -2.46 5.27 -6.73
CA SER A 267 -1.97 5.53 -8.08
C SER A 267 -0.53 5.05 -8.19
N ILE A 268 -0.21 4.33 -9.26
CA ILE A 268 1.13 3.82 -9.55
C ILE A 268 1.66 4.37 -10.87
N SER A 269 2.97 4.58 -10.91
CA SER A 269 3.72 5.08 -12.07
C SER A 269 5.08 4.37 -12.15
N LEU A 270 5.49 3.99 -13.35
CA LEU A 270 6.77 3.31 -13.61
C LEU A 270 7.31 3.64 -15.00
N LEU A 271 8.61 3.46 -15.20
CA LEU A 271 9.24 3.51 -16.51
C LEU A 271 9.25 2.11 -17.12
N ALA A 272 8.83 2.00 -18.38
CA ALA A 272 8.81 0.79 -19.17
C ALA A 272 9.64 0.96 -20.46
N PRO A 273 10.00 -0.15 -21.14
CA PRO A 273 10.68 -0.08 -22.43
C PRO A 273 9.83 0.69 -23.45
N ALA A 274 10.48 1.34 -24.41
CA ALA A 274 9.79 1.83 -25.59
C ALA A 274 9.06 0.71 -26.34
N ASP A 275 8.07 1.10 -27.13
CA ASP A 275 7.56 0.24 -28.19
C ASP A 275 8.60 0.11 -29.33
N GLN A 276 9.42 1.16 -29.55
CA GLN A 276 10.60 1.17 -30.42
C GLN A 276 11.68 2.13 -29.86
N PRO A 277 12.97 1.75 -29.80
CA PRO A 277 14.02 2.61 -29.27
C PRO A 277 14.35 3.71 -30.27
N VAL A 278 14.72 4.90 -29.78
CA VAL A 278 15.02 6.09 -30.60
C VAL A 278 16.52 6.34 -30.61
N VAL A 279 17.09 6.61 -31.79
CA VAL A 279 18.53 6.90 -31.94
C VAL A 279 18.80 8.40 -31.85
N GLN A 280 20.00 8.77 -31.43
CA GLN A 280 20.54 10.11 -31.50
C GLN A 280 21.52 10.21 -32.68
N HIS A 281 21.34 11.23 -33.52
CA HIS A 281 22.18 11.48 -34.68
C HIS A 281 23.27 12.50 -34.37
N THR A 282 24.48 12.24 -34.85
CA THR A 282 25.60 13.19 -34.84
C THR A 282 25.37 14.27 -35.89
N VAL A 283 25.85 15.49 -35.61
CA VAL A 283 25.89 16.56 -36.63
C VAL A 283 27.00 16.28 -37.67
N LYS A 284 28.03 15.53 -37.29
CA LYS A 284 29.09 15.03 -38.19
C LYS A 284 28.65 13.73 -38.87
N ASP A 285 28.68 13.69 -40.21
CA ASP A 285 28.60 12.42 -40.95
C ASP A 285 29.84 11.55 -40.67
N GLY A 286 29.71 10.23 -40.85
CA GLY A 286 30.76 9.23 -40.60
C GLY A 286 30.99 8.87 -39.13
N THR A 287 30.35 9.56 -38.19
CA THR A 287 30.44 9.28 -36.74
C THR A 287 29.29 8.37 -36.28
N GLN A 288 29.49 7.60 -35.20
CA GLN A 288 28.50 6.66 -34.68
C GLN A 288 27.25 7.36 -34.14
N SER A 289 26.09 6.97 -34.67
CA SER A 289 24.81 7.25 -34.02
C SER A 289 24.67 6.39 -32.76
N VAL A 290 24.07 6.93 -31.70
CA VAL A 290 24.05 6.30 -30.37
C VAL A 290 22.64 6.24 -29.77
N VAL A 291 22.48 5.41 -28.75
CA VAL A 291 21.33 5.38 -27.85
C VAL A 291 21.80 5.59 -26.41
N SER A 292 21.09 6.41 -25.63
CA SER A 292 21.44 6.71 -24.23
C SER A 292 20.48 6.07 -23.21
N THR A 293 19.20 5.96 -23.58
CA THR A 293 18.13 5.32 -22.79
C THR A 293 17.17 4.60 -23.75
N GLY A 294 16.45 3.59 -23.25
CA GLY A 294 15.63 2.67 -24.05
C GLY A 294 14.30 3.24 -24.56
N GLY A 295 14.25 4.52 -24.95
CA GLY A 295 13.03 5.25 -25.35
C GLY A 295 11.92 5.23 -24.29
N GLU A 296 12.33 5.37 -23.03
CA GLU A 296 11.54 5.09 -21.83
C GLU A 296 10.12 5.65 -21.85
N LYS A 297 9.14 4.79 -21.55
CA LYS A 297 7.71 5.08 -21.60
C LYS A 297 7.13 5.06 -20.19
N GLU A 298 6.59 6.19 -19.72
CA GLU A 298 5.92 6.24 -18.42
C GLU A 298 4.56 5.53 -18.50
N LEU A 299 4.38 4.46 -17.71
CA LEU A 299 3.10 3.74 -17.59
C LEU A 299 2.45 4.05 -16.25
N LYS A 300 1.12 4.15 -16.24
CA LYS A 300 0.31 4.51 -15.08
C LYS A 300 -0.88 3.58 -14.91
N ALA A 301 -1.24 3.29 -13.67
CA ALA A 301 -2.52 2.70 -13.29
C ALA A 301 -3.01 3.34 -11.98
N ALA A 302 -4.32 3.42 -11.79
CA ALA A 302 -4.92 3.95 -10.58
C ALA A 302 -6.20 3.17 -10.23
N ALA A 303 -6.48 3.05 -8.94
CA ALA A 303 -7.71 2.46 -8.45
C ALA A 303 -8.10 3.08 -7.09
N ASP A 304 -9.38 3.34 -6.92
CA ASP A 304 -10.03 3.86 -5.72
C ASP A 304 -10.89 2.80 -5.04
N THR A 305 -11.18 2.96 -3.75
CA THR A 305 -12.28 2.24 -3.09
C THR A 305 -12.94 3.14 -2.04
N THR A 306 -13.98 2.63 -1.39
CA THR A 306 -14.60 3.30 -0.25
C THR A 306 -14.03 2.79 1.06
N ALA A 307 -13.90 3.67 2.04
CA ALA A 307 -13.63 3.29 3.42
C ALA A 307 -14.68 3.86 4.37
N VAL A 308 -14.99 3.07 5.39
CA VAL A 308 -15.88 3.46 6.49
C VAL A 308 -15.10 3.53 7.80
N THR A 309 -15.53 4.40 8.70
CA THR A 309 -15.08 4.40 10.10
C THR A 309 -15.35 3.05 10.77
N ALA A 310 -14.56 2.68 11.78
CA ALA A 310 -14.80 1.44 12.51
C ALA A 310 -16.20 1.45 13.18
N PRO A 311 -16.99 0.36 13.05
CA PRO A 311 -18.34 0.30 13.62
C PRO A 311 -18.31 0.47 15.13
N GLY A 312 -19.33 1.12 15.66
CA GLY A 312 -19.55 1.25 17.10
C GLY A 312 -20.67 0.34 17.59
N ALA A 313 -20.84 0.30 18.90
CA ALA A 313 -21.96 -0.35 19.56
C ALA A 313 -22.54 0.54 20.66
N VAL A 314 -23.82 0.35 21.00
CA VAL A 314 -24.39 0.88 22.25
C VAL A 314 -24.62 -0.29 23.20
N ALA A 315 -24.18 -0.15 24.45
CA ALA A 315 -24.56 -1.00 25.56
C ALA A 315 -25.48 -0.19 26.48
N VAL A 316 -26.70 -0.66 26.67
CA VAL A 316 -27.69 0.00 27.53
C VAL A 316 -27.84 -0.78 28.82
N ALA A 317 -27.84 -0.09 29.96
CA ALA A 317 -28.20 -0.64 31.27
C ALA A 317 -29.46 0.07 31.82
N LYS A 318 -30.54 -0.68 31.96
CA LYS A 318 -31.77 -0.25 32.61
C LYS A 318 -31.71 -0.68 34.08
N LEU A 319 -31.70 0.29 35.00
CA LEU A 319 -31.49 0.05 36.43
C LEU A 319 -32.69 0.52 37.25
N ASP A 320 -32.87 -0.10 38.40
CA ASP A 320 -33.70 0.39 39.52
C ASP A 320 -32.94 1.46 40.31
N GLU A 321 -33.60 2.57 40.63
CA GLU A 321 -33.01 3.73 41.31
C GLU A 321 -32.53 3.42 42.74
N LYS A 322 -33.21 2.50 43.46
CA LYS A 322 -32.98 2.27 44.90
C LYS A 322 -31.95 1.17 45.17
N THR A 323 -31.89 0.15 44.32
CA THR A 323 -31.09 -1.07 44.49
C THR A 323 -29.93 -1.15 43.51
N GLY A 324 -29.96 -0.40 42.41
CA GLY A 324 -29.00 -0.51 41.31
C GLY A 324 -29.08 -1.83 40.52
N GLN A 325 -30.11 -2.66 40.77
CA GLN A 325 -30.31 -3.92 40.04
C GLN A 325 -30.85 -3.67 38.63
N GLY A 326 -30.61 -4.61 37.72
CA GLY A 326 -31.07 -4.54 36.34
C GLY A 326 -32.57 -4.81 36.22
N ILE A 327 -33.29 -3.96 35.46
CA ILE A 327 -34.71 -4.17 35.17
C ILE A 327 -34.83 -4.91 33.82
N ALA A 328 -35.31 -6.14 33.86
CA ALA A 328 -35.51 -6.99 32.70
C ALA A 328 -36.79 -6.66 31.91
N SER A 329 -36.87 -7.14 30.67
CA SER A 329 -38.04 -7.05 29.79
C SER A 329 -38.49 -5.62 29.42
N VAL A 330 -37.60 -4.63 29.52
CA VAL A 330 -37.91 -3.23 29.23
C VAL A 330 -37.66 -2.92 27.76
N SER A 331 -38.69 -2.39 27.07
CA SER A 331 -38.63 -1.97 25.67
C SER A 331 -38.02 -0.57 25.52
N LEU A 332 -36.92 -0.50 24.76
CA LEU A 332 -36.10 0.69 24.57
C LEU A 332 -35.96 1.02 23.08
N LYS A 333 -36.51 2.15 22.64
CA LYS A 333 -36.45 2.66 21.26
C LYS A 333 -35.10 3.33 21.00
N VAL A 334 -34.41 2.93 19.94
CA VAL A 334 -33.07 3.40 19.54
C VAL A 334 -33.17 4.42 18.40
N THR A 335 -32.62 5.62 18.59
CA THR A 335 -32.84 6.80 17.75
C THR A 335 -31.56 7.65 17.62
N GLY A 336 -31.54 8.59 16.67
CA GLY A 336 -30.52 9.64 16.60
C GLY A 336 -30.72 10.74 17.64
N ALA A 337 -29.94 11.83 17.51
CA ALA A 337 -29.96 12.99 18.43
C ALA A 337 -31.34 13.65 18.62
N ASP A 338 -32.23 13.54 17.63
CA ASP A 338 -33.58 14.12 17.67
C ASP A 338 -34.60 13.30 18.49
N LYS A 339 -34.21 12.10 18.97
CA LYS A 339 -35.07 11.11 19.65
C LYS A 339 -36.26 10.60 18.81
N THR A 340 -36.26 10.86 17.50
CA THR A 340 -37.36 10.54 16.58
C THR A 340 -36.92 9.76 15.34
N THR A 341 -35.85 10.18 14.67
CA THR A 341 -35.27 9.48 13.52
C THR A 341 -34.51 8.24 14.01
N PRO A 342 -34.54 7.10 13.28
CA PRO A 342 -33.72 5.93 13.62
C PRO A 342 -32.23 6.28 13.70
N ALA A 343 -31.49 5.60 14.59
CA ALA A 343 -30.03 5.57 14.51
C ALA A 343 -29.59 4.92 13.18
N VAL A 344 -28.35 5.11 12.74
CA VAL A 344 -27.88 4.60 11.44
C VAL A 344 -26.95 3.40 11.61
N ALA A 345 -27.23 2.30 10.91
CA ALA A 345 -26.40 1.10 10.87
C ALA A 345 -25.12 1.32 10.04
N GLN A 346 -24.11 0.48 10.23
CA GLN A 346 -22.79 0.60 9.58
C GLN A 346 -22.84 0.59 8.05
N ASP A 347 -23.86 -0.02 7.44
CA ASP A 347 -24.09 -0.01 5.98
C ASP A 347 -24.75 1.28 5.46
N GLY A 348 -24.99 2.25 6.35
CA GLY A 348 -25.60 3.55 6.05
C GLY A 348 -27.12 3.57 6.12
N LYS A 349 -27.81 2.44 6.39
CA LYS A 349 -29.28 2.38 6.45
C LYS A 349 -29.85 2.80 7.82
N PRO A 350 -31.09 3.33 7.87
CA PRO A 350 -31.81 3.53 9.12
C PRO A 350 -32.00 2.20 9.88
N LEU A 351 -31.72 2.20 11.18
CA LEU A 351 -31.86 1.06 12.08
C LEU A 351 -33.33 0.93 12.53
N VAL A 352 -34.13 0.27 11.71
CA VAL A 352 -35.58 0.11 11.92
C VAL A 352 -35.98 -1.29 12.37
N GLY A 353 -37.11 -1.39 13.07
CA GLY A 353 -37.81 -2.65 13.31
C GLY A 353 -38.57 -3.14 12.08
N ALA A 354 -39.21 -4.31 12.21
CA ALA A 354 -40.03 -4.90 11.14
C ALA A 354 -41.28 -4.07 10.75
N ASP A 355 -41.67 -3.10 11.59
CA ASP A 355 -42.75 -2.14 11.33
C ASP A 355 -42.28 -0.82 10.69
N GLY A 356 -40.99 -0.73 10.32
CA GLY A 356 -40.38 0.45 9.71
C GLY A 356 -40.10 1.61 10.66
N LYS A 357 -40.41 1.48 11.96
CA LYS A 357 -40.13 2.50 12.99
C LYS A 357 -38.72 2.30 13.58
N PRO A 358 -38.15 3.28 14.31
CA PRO A 358 -36.83 3.11 14.96
C PRO A 358 -36.78 1.84 15.82
N LEU A 359 -35.69 1.07 15.70
CA LEU A 359 -35.54 -0.23 16.36
C LEU A 359 -35.86 -0.16 17.86
N VAL A 360 -36.68 -1.09 18.34
CA VAL A 360 -36.90 -1.33 19.77
C VAL A 360 -36.09 -2.56 20.18
N VAL A 361 -35.25 -2.41 21.20
CA VAL A 361 -34.56 -3.52 21.88
C VAL A 361 -35.18 -3.78 23.24
N VAL A 362 -35.10 -5.02 23.73
CA VAL A 362 -35.65 -5.43 25.03
C VAL A 362 -34.50 -5.81 25.96
N THR A 363 -34.56 -5.42 27.24
CA THR A 363 -33.51 -5.77 28.21
C THR A 363 -33.58 -7.23 28.66
N GLY A 364 -32.42 -7.87 28.76
CA GLY A 364 -32.26 -9.22 29.32
C GLY A 364 -32.44 -9.26 30.83
N ALA A 365 -32.29 -10.46 31.41
CA ALA A 365 -32.47 -10.72 32.85
C ALA A 365 -31.53 -9.91 33.77
N ASP A 366 -30.42 -9.39 33.25
CA ASP A 366 -29.46 -8.52 33.95
C ASP A 366 -29.72 -7.02 33.73
N GLY A 367 -30.86 -6.67 33.13
CA GLY A 367 -31.26 -5.31 32.78
C GLY A 367 -30.51 -4.69 31.60
N LYS A 368 -29.74 -5.46 30.82
CA LYS A 368 -28.94 -4.91 29.71
C LYS A 368 -29.52 -5.21 28.34
N ALA A 369 -29.22 -4.33 27.39
CA ALA A 369 -29.45 -4.53 25.96
C ALA A 369 -28.23 -4.05 25.15
N ALA A 370 -28.02 -4.60 23.96
CA ALA A 370 -26.89 -4.25 23.10
C ALA A 370 -27.34 -3.95 21.66
N VAL A 371 -26.73 -2.94 21.05
CA VAL A 371 -26.97 -2.51 19.66
C VAL A 371 -25.63 -2.46 18.93
N PRO A 372 -25.20 -3.55 18.26
CA PRO A 372 -23.93 -3.61 17.54
C PRO A 372 -24.02 -2.98 16.15
N ASN A 373 -22.87 -2.87 15.46
CA ASN A 373 -22.76 -2.52 14.04
C ASN A 373 -23.42 -1.19 13.66
N LEU A 374 -23.24 -0.17 14.50
CA LEU A 374 -23.70 1.19 14.26
C LEU A 374 -22.65 2.02 13.52
N ARG A 375 -23.10 2.91 12.63
CA ARG A 375 -22.26 3.90 11.95
C ARG A 375 -21.58 4.82 12.96
N THR A 376 -20.38 5.31 12.66
CA THR A 376 -19.65 6.25 13.51
C THR A 376 -19.03 7.41 12.71
N PRO A 377 -18.79 8.58 13.32
CA PRO A 377 -19.42 9.03 14.54
C PRO A 377 -20.92 9.32 14.31
N GLN A 378 -21.74 9.12 15.34
CA GLN A 378 -23.10 9.64 15.41
C GLN A 378 -23.51 9.83 16.88
N GLU A 379 -24.53 10.62 17.16
CA GLU A 379 -25.17 10.61 18.48
C GLU A 379 -26.33 9.60 18.48
N VAL A 380 -26.40 8.78 19.51
CA VAL A 380 -27.45 7.77 19.69
C VAL A 380 -28.20 8.06 20.98
N CYS A 381 -29.51 8.16 20.87
CA CYS A 381 -30.45 8.28 21.98
C CYS A 381 -31.26 6.99 22.13
N VAL A 382 -31.38 6.49 23.36
CA VAL A 382 -32.33 5.41 23.69
C VAL A 382 -33.42 5.97 24.61
N THR A 383 -34.67 5.56 24.35
CA THR A 383 -35.87 6.08 25.02
C THR A 383 -36.76 4.92 25.44
N GLU A 384 -37.21 4.91 26.69
CA GLU A 384 -38.15 3.91 27.20
C GLU A 384 -39.53 4.04 26.51
N VAL A 385 -40.07 2.91 26.02
CA VAL A 385 -41.32 2.90 25.23
C VAL A 385 -42.55 2.92 26.13
N ALA A 386 -42.48 2.23 27.27
CA ALA A 386 -43.50 2.15 28.30
C ALA A 386 -42.85 1.76 29.64
N ALA A 387 -43.46 2.15 30.75
CA ALA A 387 -43.01 1.74 32.08
C ALA A 387 -43.06 0.21 32.24
N PRO A 388 -42.01 -0.44 32.78
CA PRO A 388 -42.09 -1.83 33.21
C PRO A 388 -42.96 -1.99 34.47
N PRO A 389 -43.52 -3.19 34.72
CA PRO A 389 -44.34 -3.46 35.89
C PRO A 389 -43.68 -3.04 37.21
N GLY A 390 -44.38 -2.20 37.99
CA GLY A 390 -43.89 -1.69 39.27
C GLY A 390 -43.11 -0.37 39.23
N TYR A 391 -43.06 0.32 38.09
CA TYR A 391 -42.37 1.61 37.90
C TYR A 391 -43.27 2.71 37.29
N GLU A 392 -44.56 2.43 37.13
CA GLU A 392 -45.54 3.26 36.42
C GLU A 392 -45.77 4.62 37.08
N GLN A 393 -45.66 4.72 38.42
CA GLN A 393 -45.91 5.95 39.18
C GLN A 393 -44.94 7.10 38.84
N SER A 394 -43.80 6.81 38.23
CA SER A 394 -42.76 7.80 37.92
C SER A 394 -42.52 8.00 36.41
N PHE A 395 -43.38 7.44 35.55
CA PHE A 395 -43.24 7.50 34.09
C PHE A 395 -44.17 8.57 33.49
N ASP A 396 -43.60 9.53 32.76
CA ASP A 396 -44.35 10.52 31.96
C ASP A 396 -44.32 10.09 30.47
N PRO A 397 -45.44 9.65 29.87
CA PRO A 397 -45.49 9.29 28.44
C PRO A 397 -45.14 10.44 27.48
N ALA A 398 -45.26 11.70 27.90
CA ALA A 398 -44.84 12.86 27.12
C ALA A 398 -43.35 13.22 27.31
N LYS A 399 -42.70 12.68 28.36
CA LYS A 399 -41.27 12.86 28.65
C LYS A 399 -40.62 11.54 29.13
N PRO A 400 -40.68 10.46 28.32
CA PRO A 400 -40.19 9.15 28.73
C PRO A 400 -38.69 9.18 29.08
N PRO A 401 -38.26 8.37 30.07
CA PRO A 401 -36.84 8.22 30.42
C PRO A 401 -35.99 7.95 29.18
N SER A 402 -34.98 8.80 28.97
CA SER A 402 -34.10 8.73 27.80
C SER A 402 -32.69 9.16 28.13
N ALA A 403 -31.71 8.48 27.52
CA ALA A 403 -30.29 8.81 27.59
C ALA A 403 -29.72 8.91 26.19
N CYS A 404 -28.80 9.86 25.98
CA CYS A 404 -28.13 10.10 24.70
C CYS A 404 -26.62 10.17 24.90
N GLY A 405 -25.87 9.89 23.83
CA GLY A 405 -24.43 10.09 23.83
C GLY A 405 -23.80 9.97 22.44
N LYS A 406 -22.62 10.56 22.29
CA LYS A 406 -21.82 10.48 21.07
C LYS A 406 -21.13 9.12 20.99
N LEU A 407 -21.47 8.35 19.96
CA LEU A 407 -20.79 7.11 19.60
C LEU A 407 -19.57 7.41 18.72
N GLU A 408 -18.41 6.91 19.12
CA GLU A 408 -17.13 7.12 18.43
C GLU A 408 -16.63 5.87 17.69
N PRO A 409 -15.78 6.01 16.66
CA PRO A 409 -15.29 4.87 15.87
C PRO A 409 -14.66 3.75 16.69
N GLY A 410 -15.14 2.52 16.50
CA GLY A 410 -14.65 1.33 17.20
C GLY A 410 -14.91 1.32 18.72
N LYS A 411 -15.82 2.15 19.23
CA LYS A 411 -16.16 2.22 20.66
C LYS A 411 -17.54 1.64 20.97
N THR A 412 -17.69 1.20 22.22
CA THR A 412 -19.00 0.97 22.83
C THR A 412 -19.40 2.19 23.63
N LEU A 413 -20.55 2.78 23.33
CA LEU A 413 -21.18 3.82 24.14
C LEU A 413 -22.03 3.17 25.23
N GLU A 414 -21.72 3.42 26.50
CA GLU A 414 -22.60 3.04 27.62
C GLU A 414 -23.70 4.08 27.81
N LEU A 415 -24.96 3.65 27.80
CA LEU A 415 -26.12 4.46 28.18
C LEU A 415 -26.81 3.84 29.39
N ARG A 416 -27.17 4.66 30.38
CA ARG A 416 -27.76 4.21 31.65
C ARG A 416 -29.08 4.92 31.90
N LEU A 417 -30.12 4.16 32.24
CA LEU A 417 -31.47 4.66 32.46
C LEU A 417 -32.01 4.10 33.78
N VAL A 418 -32.14 4.95 34.79
CA VAL A 418 -32.76 4.60 36.08
C VAL A 418 -34.28 4.79 36.02
N ASN A 419 -35.05 3.87 36.60
CA ASN A 419 -36.45 4.13 36.94
C ASN A 419 -36.62 4.07 38.46
N LYS A 420 -37.47 4.94 38.97
CA LYS A 420 -37.88 4.97 40.36
C LYS A 420 -39.04 3.98 40.57
N PRO A 421 -38.88 2.96 41.44
CA PRO A 421 -39.92 1.97 41.66
C PRO A 421 -41.06 2.58 42.48
N ASN A 422 -42.27 2.10 42.21
CA ASN A 422 -43.51 2.51 42.87
C ASN A 422 -43.36 2.53 44.40
N VAL A 423 -44.03 3.48 45.04
CA VAL A 423 -44.19 3.50 46.50
C VAL A 423 -45.33 2.53 46.86
N PRO A 424 -45.07 1.49 47.69
CA PRO A 424 -46.13 0.60 48.14
C PRO A 424 -47.07 1.34 49.11
N THR A 425 -48.32 1.55 48.69
CA THR A 425 -49.37 2.08 49.55
C THR A 425 -49.91 0.96 50.45
N VAL A 426 -49.26 0.75 51.60
CA VAL A 426 -49.80 -0.13 52.65
C VAL A 426 -51.04 0.53 53.26
N PRO A 427 -52.23 -0.09 53.24
CA PRO A 427 -53.39 0.45 53.93
C PRO A 427 -53.15 0.45 55.44
N GLN A 428 -53.05 1.63 56.06
CA GLN A 428 -52.83 1.76 57.51
C GLN A 428 -54.10 1.54 58.35
N THR A 429 -55.26 1.47 57.70
CA THR A 429 -56.56 1.17 58.32
C THR A 429 -57.07 -0.18 57.85
N ILE A 430 -56.94 -1.20 58.72
CA ILE A 430 -57.88 -2.32 58.74
C ILE A 430 -59.15 -1.78 59.41
N PRO A 431 -60.34 -1.85 58.78
CA PRO A 431 -61.58 -1.45 59.44
C PRO A 431 -61.91 -2.43 60.56
N ALA A 432 -61.67 -2.03 61.81
CA ALA A 432 -62.28 -2.67 62.96
C ALA A 432 -63.79 -2.35 62.92
N GLY A 433 -64.64 -3.38 62.89
CA GLY A 433 -66.09 -3.19 62.87
C GLY A 433 -66.61 -2.76 64.24
N ASP A 434 -67.40 -1.69 64.29
CA ASP A 434 -68.04 -1.22 65.52
C ASP A 434 -69.06 -2.24 66.06
N GLY A 435 -68.86 -2.68 67.31
CA GLY A 435 -69.76 -3.61 67.99
C GLY A 435 -69.40 -3.75 69.49
N PRO A 436 -70.19 -3.19 70.43
CA PRO A 436 -69.83 -3.19 71.83
C PRO A 436 -70.20 -4.49 72.57
N THR A 437 -69.18 -5.11 73.16
CA THR A 437 -69.19 -5.89 74.42
C THR A 437 -70.36 -6.84 74.72
N ASN A 438 -70.05 -8.14 74.81
CA ASN A 438 -70.37 -8.93 76.00
C ASN A 438 -69.34 -10.07 76.18
N ALA A 439 -69.19 -10.59 77.40
CA ALA A 439 -67.97 -11.28 77.83
C ALA A 439 -68.06 -12.81 77.85
N ALA A 440 -66.93 -13.46 77.55
CA ALA A 440 -66.52 -14.74 78.10
C ALA A 440 -64.99 -14.78 78.16
N ALA A 441 -64.42 -15.21 79.29
CA ALA A 441 -62.98 -15.34 79.47
C ALA A 441 -62.66 -16.74 80.01
N ILE A 442 -61.70 -17.42 79.37
CA ILE A 442 -61.00 -18.61 79.87
C ILE A 442 -59.50 -18.40 79.54
N LEU A 443 -58.63 -18.90 80.41
CA LEU A 443 -57.20 -18.56 80.46
C LEU A 443 -56.30 -19.52 79.66
N ASP A 444 -55.04 -19.07 79.53
CA ASP A 444 -53.79 -19.85 79.44
C ASP A 444 -53.49 -20.62 78.12
N ASP A 445 -52.23 -20.83 77.72
CA ASP A 445 -50.93 -20.48 78.34
C ASP A 445 -49.86 -20.21 77.25
N GLY A 446 -48.65 -19.77 77.65
CA GLY A 446 -47.43 -20.05 76.88
C GLY A 446 -46.79 -18.92 76.07
N GLY A 447 -46.13 -17.99 76.78
CA GLY A 447 -44.88 -17.36 76.31
C GLY A 447 -43.69 -17.80 77.19
N PRO A 448 -42.50 -17.18 77.12
CA PRO A 448 -42.03 -16.14 76.22
C PRO A 448 -41.18 -16.78 75.08
N SER A 449 -39.88 -16.55 74.76
CA SER A 449 -38.79 -15.68 75.24
C SER A 449 -37.73 -15.45 74.13
N VAL A 450 -36.64 -14.75 74.45
CA VAL A 450 -35.54 -14.41 73.51
C VAL A 450 -34.21 -14.96 74.02
N GLY A 451 -33.57 -15.84 73.23
CA GLY A 451 -32.11 -16.06 73.11
C GLY A 451 -31.31 -16.57 74.33
N LEU A 452 -30.35 -17.47 74.08
CA LEU A 452 -28.89 -17.22 74.17
C LEU A 452 -28.04 -18.52 74.27
N LEU A 453 -27.12 -18.72 73.31
CA LEU A 453 -25.84 -19.49 73.38
C LEU A 453 -25.75 -21.02 73.71
N VAL A 454 -24.86 -21.68 72.96
CA VAL A 454 -23.82 -22.67 73.41
C VAL A 454 -24.18 -24.16 73.66
N ALA A 455 -24.02 -24.94 72.58
CA ALA A 455 -23.01 -26.03 72.41
C ALA A 455 -23.20 -27.51 72.85
N LEU A 456 -22.61 -28.37 71.99
CA LEU A 456 -21.95 -29.68 72.23
C LEU A 456 -22.76 -30.98 72.49
N GLY A 457 -22.37 -32.05 71.76
CA GLY A 457 -22.86 -33.44 71.84
C GLY A 457 -23.36 -33.97 70.47
N ALA A 458 -22.71 -34.86 69.70
CA ALA A 458 -22.14 -36.20 69.94
C ALA A 458 -23.23 -37.32 70.00
N LEU A 459 -23.15 -38.48 69.31
CA LEU A 459 -22.20 -39.04 68.31
C LEU A 459 -22.81 -40.32 67.63
N LEU A 460 -22.07 -40.97 66.71
CA LEU A 460 -22.22 -42.34 66.12
C LEU A 460 -23.14 -42.51 64.86
N LEU A 461 -22.59 -42.85 63.68
CA LEU A 461 -22.40 -44.20 63.01
C LEU A 461 -23.68 -44.74 62.32
N PHE A 462 -23.71 -45.38 61.13
CA PHE A 462 -22.76 -46.06 60.19
C PHE A 462 -23.37 -45.99 58.73
N ALA A 463 -22.80 -46.41 57.57
CA ALA A 463 -21.45 -46.75 57.07
C ALA A 463 -21.45 -46.94 55.51
N GLY A 464 -20.31 -46.72 54.83
CA GLY A 464 -19.99 -47.25 53.46
C GLY A 464 -20.52 -46.47 52.23
N GLY A 465 -19.80 -46.36 51.10
CA GLY A 465 -18.40 -46.75 50.79
C GLY A 465 -17.98 -46.50 49.31
N ALA A 466 -16.66 -46.44 49.06
CA ALA A 466 -15.95 -46.26 47.75
C ALA A 466 -16.14 -44.90 46.99
N GLY A 467 -15.16 -44.38 46.22
CA GLY A 467 -13.75 -44.78 46.01
C GLY A 467 -12.97 -43.84 45.06
N THR A 468 -11.62 -43.87 45.09
CA THR A 468 -10.62 -43.20 44.17
C THR A 468 -10.65 -41.65 44.06
N ALA A 469 -9.57 -40.86 44.32
CA ALA A 469 -8.25 -40.69 43.66
C ALA A 469 -8.36 -39.95 42.29
N LEU A 470 -7.58 -38.92 41.89
CA LEU A 470 -6.20 -38.41 42.16
C LEU A 470 -6.17 -36.84 42.23
N TRP A 471 -5.27 -36.14 42.96
CA TRP A 471 -3.92 -35.63 42.57
C TRP A 471 -3.91 -34.69 41.32
N ARG A 472 -3.22 -33.52 41.26
CA ARG A 472 -2.44 -32.73 42.26
C ARG A 472 -2.14 -31.28 41.76
N LYS A 473 -1.43 -30.52 42.62
CA LYS A 473 -0.70 -29.23 42.44
C LYS A 473 -0.25 -28.83 41.00
N GLY A 474 -0.09 -27.53 40.70
CA GLY A 474 -0.29 -26.34 41.55
C GLY A 474 0.49 -25.08 41.11
N ARG A 475 0.43 -24.03 41.96
CA ARG A 475 1.00 -22.68 41.76
C ARG A 475 2.53 -22.65 41.55
N GLY A 476 3.00 -21.77 40.65
CA GLY A 476 4.42 -21.38 40.49
C GLY A 476 4.54 -20.06 39.69
N PRO A 477 5.12 -18.97 40.22
CA PRO A 477 5.06 -17.63 39.59
C PRO A 477 6.43 -16.98 39.28
N ILE A 478 6.36 -15.69 38.87
CA ILE A 478 7.42 -14.64 38.83
C ILE A 478 8.21 -14.48 37.51
N VAL A 479 8.37 -13.20 37.15
CA VAL A 479 9.14 -12.68 36.00
C VAL A 479 10.43 -12.02 36.51
N VAL A 480 11.56 -12.32 35.89
CA VAL A 480 12.75 -11.45 35.81
C VAL A 480 13.33 -11.59 34.39
N GLY A 481 13.80 -10.51 33.78
CA GLY A 481 14.28 -10.52 32.39
C GLY A 481 15.70 -9.96 32.21
N ARG A 482 15.96 -9.41 31.01
CA ARG A 482 17.18 -8.69 30.56
C ARG A 482 18.43 -9.54 30.31
N ARG A 483 18.80 -9.70 29.02
CA ARG A 483 20.14 -9.30 28.51
C ARG A 483 20.20 -9.18 26.98
N MET A 484 21.18 -8.41 26.52
CA MET A 484 21.52 -8.17 25.11
C MET A 484 22.82 -8.91 24.75
N ARG A 485 22.89 -9.46 23.53
CA ARG A 485 24.02 -9.66 22.60
C ARG A 485 23.37 -10.14 21.29
N LYS A 486 23.72 -9.73 20.07
CA LYS A 486 24.93 -9.14 19.48
C LYS A 486 26.15 -10.07 19.46
N ASP A 487 26.26 -10.80 18.36
CA ASP A 487 27.50 -11.36 17.81
C ASP A 487 27.55 -11.12 16.28
N TRP A 488 28.70 -11.37 15.66
CA TRP A 488 29.05 -11.12 14.25
C TRP A 488 29.84 -12.31 13.68
N GLY A 489 29.83 -12.49 12.36
CA GLY A 489 30.62 -13.50 11.63
C GLY A 489 29.90 -14.84 11.45
N HIS A 490 29.85 -15.43 10.26
CA HIS A 490 30.86 -15.42 9.19
C HIS A 490 30.42 -14.81 7.86
#